data_AF-A0AAE3SC73-F1
#
_entry.id   AF-A0AAE3SC73-F1
#
_cell.length_a   1.000
_cell.length_b   1.000
_cell.length_c   1.000
_cell.angle_alpha   90.00
_cell.angle_beta   90.00
_cell.angle_gamma   90.00
#
_symmetry.space_group_name_H-M   'P 1'
#
loop_
_entity.id
_entity.type
_entity.pdbx_description
1 polymer ?
#
loop_
_entity_poly.entity_id
_entity_poly.type
_entity_poly.pdbx_seq_one_letter_code
_entity_poly.pdbx_strand_id
1 'polypeptide(L)'
;MLIFTTVTLMAPTLIAAGATWGGIWAVAGLFWMTALTASLDMLISRTLVTVEGDEFPSADRLSITLALAHFSLWLLVVAALSGWTGLVLWEKLVVFTAAGLFMGQVSNSNAHELIHRPGRWLRRMGRWIYISVLFGHHLSAHTLVHHVHVGTKSDPST
;
A
#
# COMPACT_ATOMS: atom_id res chain seq x y z
N MET A 1 13.48 -12.89 0.14
CA MET A 1 13.52 -11.56 0.79
C MET A 1 13.77 -10.42 -0.20
N LEU A 2 14.90 -10.45 -0.93
CA LEU A 2 15.24 -9.37 -1.86
C LEU A 2 14.21 -9.22 -2.98
N ILE A 3 13.80 -10.32 -3.63
CA ILE A 3 12.83 -10.28 -4.74
C ILE A 3 11.50 -9.65 -4.32
N PHE A 4 10.87 -10.15 -3.24
CA PHE A 4 9.62 -9.58 -2.73
C PHE A 4 9.76 -8.10 -2.37
N THR A 5 10.80 -7.73 -1.63
CA THR A 5 11.07 -6.33 -1.26
C THR A 5 11.21 -5.45 -2.50
N THR A 6 12.01 -5.88 -3.48
CA THR A 6 12.23 -5.16 -4.73
C THR A 6 10.93 -5.02 -5.52
N VAL A 7 10.15 -6.10 -5.64
CA VAL A 7 8.87 -6.09 -6.36
C VAL A 7 7.89 -5.11 -5.71
N THR A 8 7.74 -5.16 -4.39
CA THR A 8 6.82 -4.28 -3.66
C THR A 8 7.25 -2.82 -3.71
N LEU A 9 8.56 -2.53 -3.63
CA LEU A 9 9.09 -1.17 -3.72
C LEU A 9 9.19 -0.62 -5.15
N MET A 10 9.11 -1.48 -6.17
CA MET A 10 9.08 -1.04 -7.56
C MET A 10 7.79 -0.27 -7.86
N ALA A 11 6.66 -0.69 -7.30
CA ALA A 11 5.37 -0.01 -7.45
C ALA A 11 5.44 1.49 -7.10
N PRO A 12 5.82 1.90 -5.86
CA PRO A 12 5.87 3.30 -5.52
C PRO A 12 6.96 4.06 -6.29
N THR A 13 8.04 3.39 -6.69
CA THR A 13 9.11 3.99 -7.50
C THR A 13 8.61 4.37 -8.89
N LEU A 14 7.90 3.46 -9.58
CA LEU A 14 7.34 3.72 -10.91
C LEU A 14 6.23 4.76 -10.86
N ILE A 15 5.40 4.76 -9.82
CA ILE A 15 4.38 5.80 -9.63
C ILE A 15 5.04 7.16 -9.43
N ALA A 16 6.10 7.26 -8.62
CA ALA A 16 6.84 8.51 -8.43
C ALA A 16 7.48 9.00 -9.74
N ALA A 17 8.05 8.08 -10.52
CA ALA A 17 8.58 8.37 -11.85
C ALA A 17 7.47 8.89 -12.79
N GLY A 18 6.30 8.26 -12.79
CA GLY A 18 5.14 8.70 -13.56
C GLY A 18 4.62 10.08 -13.14
N ALA A 19 4.57 10.35 -11.84
CA ALA A 19 4.18 11.65 -11.31
C ALA A 19 5.16 12.78 -11.69
N THR A 20 6.44 12.44 -11.87
CA THR A 20 7.52 13.40 -12.17
C THR A 20 7.71 13.62 -13.67
N TRP A 21 7.67 12.55 -14.47
CA TRP A 21 8.05 12.56 -15.88
C TRP A 21 6.92 12.23 -16.86
N GLY A 22 5.77 11.75 -16.38
CA GLY A 22 4.65 11.36 -17.24
C GLY A 22 4.98 10.21 -18.20
N GLY A 23 4.34 10.22 -19.37
CA GLY A 23 4.63 9.34 -20.50
C GLY A 23 4.60 7.85 -20.15
N ILE A 24 5.65 7.14 -20.57
CA ILE A 24 5.81 5.70 -20.35
C ILE A 24 5.89 5.34 -18.85
N TRP A 25 6.37 6.25 -18.00
CA TRP A 25 6.48 6.00 -16.56
C TRP A 25 5.11 5.97 -15.88
N ALA A 26 4.18 6.82 -16.32
CA ALA A 26 2.80 6.79 -15.82
C ALA A 26 2.15 5.44 -16.13
N VAL A 27 2.28 4.96 -17.38
CA VAL A 27 1.74 3.67 -17.81
C VAL A 27 2.43 2.51 -17.09
N ALA A 28 3.75 2.55 -16.93
CA ALA A 28 4.51 1.52 -16.23
C ALA A 28 4.06 1.37 -14.76
N GLY A 29 3.82 2.48 -14.05
CA GLY A 29 3.30 2.45 -12.69
C GLY A 29 1.92 1.78 -12.60
N LEU A 30 1.00 2.13 -13.51
CA LEU A 30 -0.32 1.52 -13.55
C LEU A 30 -0.27 0.03 -13.92
N PHE A 31 0.54 -0.32 -14.92
CA PHE A 31 0.72 -1.72 -15.34
C PHE A 31 1.31 -2.57 -14.21
N TRP A 32 2.28 -2.02 -13.46
CA TRP A 32 2.87 -2.70 -12.31
C TRP A 32 1.82 -3.01 -11.24
N MET A 33 1.00 -2.02 -10.87
CA MET A 33 -0.04 -2.18 -9.84
C MET A 33 -1.18 -3.13 -10.24
N THR A 34 -1.41 -3.33 -11.54
CA THR A 34 -2.53 -4.13 -12.04
C THR A 34 -2.06 -5.50 -12.51
N ALA A 35 -1.61 -5.58 -13.76
CA ALA A 35 -1.31 -6.83 -14.44
C ALA A 35 -0.19 -7.60 -13.74
N LEU A 36 0.88 -6.92 -13.32
CA LEU A 36 2.03 -7.60 -12.75
C LEU A 36 1.76 -8.09 -11.32
N THR A 37 1.23 -7.23 -10.44
CA THR A 37 0.87 -7.65 -9.07
C THR A 37 -0.11 -8.82 -9.10
N ALA A 38 -1.18 -8.74 -9.90
CA ALA A 38 -2.15 -9.83 -10.01
C ALA A 38 -1.52 -11.14 -10.54
N SER A 39 -0.62 -11.05 -11.53
CA SER A 39 0.07 -12.21 -12.08
C SER A 39 1.02 -12.84 -11.06
N LEU A 40 1.76 -12.03 -10.30
CA LEU A 40 2.69 -12.50 -9.28
C LEU A 40 1.94 -13.17 -8.13
N ASP A 41 0.85 -12.57 -7.66
CA ASP A 41 0.02 -13.17 -6.60
C ASP A 41 -0.54 -14.52 -7.05
N MET A 42 -1.10 -14.60 -8.27
CA MET A 42 -1.62 -15.85 -8.81
C MET A 42 -0.53 -16.92 -8.98
N LEU A 43 0.66 -16.53 -9.44
CA LEU A 43 1.77 -17.47 -9.64
C LEU A 43 2.33 -17.96 -8.30
N ILE A 44 2.51 -17.07 -7.33
CA ILE A 44 2.99 -17.41 -5.98
C ILE A 44 2.02 -18.40 -5.32
N SER A 45 0.72 -18.12 -5.34
CA SER A 45 -0.30 -19.02 -4.77
C SER A 45 -0.32 -20.41 -5.39
N ARG A 46 0.17 -20.56 -6.63
CA ARG A 46 0.24 -21.85 -7.33
C ARG A 46 1.57 -22.59 -7.15
N THR A 47 2.64 -21.90 -6.78
CA THR A 47 4.00 -22.43 -6.86
C THR A 47 4.69 -22.59 -5.50
N LEU A 48 4.31 -21.78 -4.51
CA LEU A 48 4.92 -21.83 -3.19
C LEU A 48 4.00 -22.56 -2.21
N VAL A 49 4.56 -23.49 -1.46
CA VAL A 49 3.89 -24.09 -0.30
C VAL A 49 3.96 -23.07 0.84
N THR A 50 2.80 -22.64 1.35
CA THR A 50 2.73 -21.81 2.55
C THR A 50 3.22 -22.63 3.75
N VAL A 51 4.34 -22.25 4.34
CA VAL A 51 4.83 -22.84 5.59
C VAL A 51 4.38 -21.93 6.73
N GLU A 52 3.56 -22.45 7.65
CA GLU A 52 3.17 -21.73 8.87
C GLU A 52 4.42 -21.44 9.71
N GLY A 53 4.63 -20.17 10.07
CA GLY A 53 5.70 -19.78 10.99
C GLY A 53 6.92 -19.10 10.35
N ASP A 54 6.89 -18.73 9.06
CA ASP A 54 7.88 -17.80 8.50
C ASP A 54 7.68 -16.40 9.09
N GLU A 55 8.12 -16.19 10.33
CA GLU A 55 8.31 -14.86 10.91
C GLU A 55 9.37 -14.13 10.08
N PHE A 56 8.91 -13.27 9.16
CA PHE A 56 9.72 -12.46 8.27
C PHE A 56 10.72 -11.58 9.04
N PRO A 57 12.03 -11.91 9.07
CA PRO A 57 13.02 -11.24 9.94
C PRO A 57 13.32 -9.78 9.55
N SER A 58 12.63 -9.23 8.54
CA SER A 58 12.76 -7.85 8.06
C SER A 58 11.42 -7.16 7.76
N ALA A 59 10.29 -7.72 8.22
CA ALA A 59 8.96 -7.18 7.97
C ALA A 59 8.82 -5.71 8.39
N ASP A 60 9.36 -5.35 9.56
CA ASP A 60 9.23 -4.00 10.09
C ASP A 60 9.96 -2.97 9.22
N ARG A 61 11.16 -3.28 8.71
CA ARG A 61 11.91 -2.36 7.85
C ARG A 61 11.17 -2.09 6.55
N LEU A 62 10.67 -3.13 5.88
CA LEU A 62 9.86 -2.96 4.67
C LEU A 62 8.58 -2.16 4.98
N SER A 63 7.91 -2.48 6.09
CA SER A 63 6.68 -1.79 6.48
C SER A 63 6.90 -0.31 6.77
N ILE A 64 7.99 0.04 7.44
CA ILE A 64 8.42 1.42 7.67
C ILE A 64 8.73 2.11 6.34
N THR A 65 9.50 1.46 5.45
CA THR A 65 9.82 2.02 4.13
C THR A 65 8.56 2.29 3.31
N LEU A 66 7.59 1.37 3.33
CA LEU A 66 6.31 1.55 2.65
C LEU A 66 5.47 2.67 3.27
N ALA A 67 5.50 2.82 4.60
CA ALA A 67 4.83 3.93 5.27
C ALA A 67 5.45 5.29 4.89
N LEU A 68 6.77 5.38 4.80
CA LEU A 68 7.46 6.58 4.31
C LEU A 68 7.15 6.83 2.82
N ALA A 69 7.17 5.79 2.00
CA ALA A 69 6.82 5.87 0.58
C ALA A 69 5.39 6.35 0.38
N HIS A 70 4.44 5.91 1.22
CA HIS A 70 3.05 6.35 1.19
C HIS A 70 2.95 7.89 1.30
N PHE A 71 3.52 8.49 2.34
CA PHE A 71 3.43 9.94 2.53
C PHE A 71 4.20 10.74 1.48
N SER A 72 5.39 10.27 1.09
CA SER A 72 6.18 10.90 0.03
C SER A 72 5.43 10.89 -1.31
N LEU A 73 4.82 9.75 -1.67
CA LEU A 73 3.98 9.66 -2.86
C LEU A 73 2.74 10.53 -2.75
N TRP A 74 2.10 10.58 -1.59
CA TRP A 74 0.91 11.40 -1.42
C TRP A 74 1.24 12.87 -1.73
N LEU A 75 2.32 13.41 -1.14
CA LEU A 75 2.77 14.77 -1.43
C LEU A 75 3.11 14.98 -2.92
N LEU A 76 3.88 14.06 -3.51
CA LEU A 76 4.29 14.15 -4.91
C LEU A 76 3.10 14.08 -5.88
N VAL A 77 2.17 13.15 -5.66
CA VAL A 77 1.00 12.96 -6.52
C VAL A 77 0.06 14.17 -6.42
N VAL A 78 -0.17 14.74 -5.23
CA VAL A 78 -0.93 16.00 -5.11
C VAL A 78 -0.29 17.11 -5.93
N ALA A 79 1.03 17.29 -5.81
CA ALA A 79 1.76 18.30 -6.57
C ALA A 79 1.67 18.05 -8.09
N ALA A 80 1.83 16.81 -8.53
CA ALA A 80 1.73 16.47 -9.94
C ALA A 80 0.32 16.74 -10.51
N LEU A 81 -0.72 16.34 -9.77
CA LEU A 81 -2.12 16.54 -10.17
C LEU A 81 -2.52 18.02 -10.16
N SER A 82 -1.96 18.82 -9.24
CA SER A 82 -2.15 20.28 -9.23
C SER A 82 -1.45 21.00 -10.40
N GLY A 83 -0.64 20.28 -11.19
CA GLY A 83 0.03 20.80 -12.39
C GLY A 83 1.50 21.15 -12.20
N TRP A 84 2.07 20.93 -11.02
CA TRP A 84 3.45 21.32 -10.71
C TRP A 84 4.49 20.62 -11.60
N THR A 85 4.23 19.40 -12.03
CA THR A 85 5.13 18.61 -12.89
C THR A 85 4.79 18.67 -14.37
N GLY A 86 3.77 19.45 -14.76
CA GLY A 86 3.41 19.65 -16.17
C GLY A 86 2.68 18.49 -16.84
N LEU A 87 2.20 17.49 -16.08
CA LEU A 87 1.45 16.36 -16.64
C LEU A 87 0.22 16.82 -17.43
N VAL A 88 0.00 16.21 -18.59
CA VAL A 88 -1.24 16.38 -19.34
C VAL A 88 -2.37 15.53 -18.74
N LEU A 89 -3.62 15.77 -19.15
CA LEU A 89 -4.79 15.19 -18.50
C LEU A 89 -4.75 13.66 -18.41
N TRP A 90 -4.39 12.98 -19.50
CA TRP A 90 -4.38 11.51 -19.49
C TRP A 90 -3.30 10.95 -18.55
N GLU A 91 -2.15 11.60 -18.44
CA GLU A 91 -1.07 11.21 -17.51
C GLU A 91 -1.51 11.40 -16.07
N LYS A 92 -2.20 12.51 -15.77
CA LYS A 92 -2.81 12.75 -14.46
C LYS A 92 -3.79 11.64 -14.08
N LEU A 93 -4.68 11.25 -15.00
CA LEU A 93 -5.63 10.17 -14.75
C LEU A 93 -4.95 8.82 -14.50
N VAL A 94 -3.91 8.51 -15.27
CA VAL A 94 -3.14 7.26 -15.12
C VAL A 94 -2.37 7.26 -13.79
N VAL A 95 -1.65 8.33 -13.46
CA VAL A 95 -0.91 8.46 -12.18
C VAL A 95 -1.87 8.44 -10.99
N PHE A 96 -3.00 9.15 -11.07
CA PHE A 96 -4.05 9.13 -10.04
C PHE A 96 -4.56 7.71 -9.79
N THR A 97 -4.86 6.97 -10.86
CA THR A 97 -5.35 5.59 -10.76
C THR A 97 -4.28 4.67 -10.15
N ALA A 98 -3.05 4.74 -10.62
CA ALA A 98 -1.95 3.91 -10.11
C ALA A 98 -1.66 4.20 -8.63
N ALA A 99 -1.64 5.49 -8.25
CA ALA A 99 -1.47 5.91 -6.86
C ALA A 99 -2.63 5.39 -5.98
N GLY A 100 -3.88 5.60 -6.41
CA GLY A 100 -5.06 5.11 -5.69
C GLY A 100 -5.05 3.60 -5.47
N LEU A 101 -4.65 2.83 -6.48
CA LEU A 101 -4.46 1.38 -6.36
C LEU A 101 -3.36 1.03 -5.35
N PHE A 102 -2.20 1.71 -5.40
CA PHE A 102 -1.13 1.49 -4.43
C PHE A 102 -1.56 1.80 -2.99
N MET A 103 -2.31 2.88 -2.79
CA MET A 103 -2.84 3.25 -1.48
C MET A 103 -3.88 2.23 -0.98
N GLY A 104 -4.77 1.77 -1.86
CA GLY A 104 -5.82 0.81 -1.52
C GLY A 104 -5.32 -0.61 -1.29
N GLN A 105 -4.37 -1.10 -2.10
CA GLN A 105 -3.92 -2.51 -2.08
C GLN A 105 -2.69 -2.71 -1.19
N VAL A 106 -1.68 -1.85 -1.32
CA VAL A 106 -0.39 -2.02 -0.62
C VAL A 106 -0.37 -1.23 0.68
N SER A 107 -0.73 0.06 0.65
CA SER A 107 -0.68 0.89 1.86
C SER A 107 -1.70 0.45 2.91
N ASN A 108 -2.92 0.06 2.49
CA ASN A 108 -3.94 -0.45 3.40
C ASN A 108 -3.47 -1.73 4.10
N SER A 109 -3.00 -2.73 3.34
CA SER A 109 -2.47 -3.98 3.90
C SER A 109 -1.29 -3.72 4.84
N ASN A 110 -0.35 -2.85 4.45
CA ASN A 110 0.76 -2.47 5.32
C ASN A 110 0.29 -1.76 6.61
N ALA A 111 -0.71 -0.88 6.51
CA ALA A 111 -1.28 -0.20 7.66
C ALA A 111 -2.00 -1.17 8.60
N HIS A 112 -2.71 -2.17 8.05
CA HIS A 112 -3.36 -3.26 8.80
C HIS A 112 -2.32 -4.01 9.63
N GLU A 113 -1.21 -4.41 9.03
CA GLU A 113 -0.14 -5.09 9.75
C GLU A 113 0.48 -4.18 10.81
N LEU A 114 0.76 -2.91 10.49
CA LEU A 114 1.37 -1.96 11.41
C LEU A 114 0.53 -1.70 12.67
N ILE A 115 -0.80 -1.67 12.58
CA ILE A 115 -1.66 -1.45 13.75
C ILE A 115 -1.67 -2.62 14.73
N HIS A 116 -1.29 -3.83 14.29
CA HIS A 116 -1.12 -5.02 15.13
C HIS A 116 0.28 -5.16 15.73
N ARG A 117 1.30 -4.45 15.20
CA ARG A 117 2.68 -4.60 15.66
C ARG A 117 2.86 -4.20 17.14
N PRO A 118 3.79 -4.88 17.86
CA PRO A 118 4.24 -4.40 19.16
C PRO A 118 4.98 -3.06 19.02
N GLY A 119 4.84 -2.18 20.01
CA GLY A 119 5.47 -0.86 20.00
C GLY A 119 4.57 0.29 19.53
N ARG A 120 4.70 1.44 20.21
CA ARG A 120 3.82 2.61 20.01
C ARG A 120 4.01 3.30 18.65
N TRP A 121 5.22 3.24 18.08
CA TRP A 121 5.57 4.01 16.89
C TRP A 121 5.11 3.33 15.60
N LEU A 122 5.35 2.03 15.45
CA LEU A 122 4.83 1.24 14.31
C LEU A 122 3.32 1.36 14.21
N ARG A 123 2.61 1.18 15.34
CA ARG A 123 1.16 1.37 15.38
C ARG A 123 0.76 2.76 14.90
N ARG A 124 1.39 3.83 15.43
CA ARG A 124 1.10 5.21 15.00
C ARG A 124 1.31 5.44 13.51
N MET A 125 2.31 4.81 12.89
CA MET A 125 2.50 4.90 11.43
C MET A 125 1.30 4.32 10.69
N GLY A 126 0.85 3.12 11.07
CA GLY A 126 -0.39 2.53 10.53
C GLY A 126 -1.61 3.42 10.75
N ARG A 127 -1.74 4.04 11.94
CA ARG A 127 -2.81 5.00 12.24
C ARG A 127 -2.83 6.17 11.28
N TRP A 128 -1.68 6.80 11.07
CA TRP A 128 -1.58 7.97 10.20
C TRP A 128 -1.85 7.63 8.73
N ILE A 129 -1.47 6.44 8.26
CA ILE A 129 -1.83 5.98 6.91
C ILE A 129 -3.34 5.83 6.77
N TYR A 130 -4.03 5.23 7.76
CA TYR A 130 -5.48 5.15 7.69
C TYR A 130 -6.17 6.51 7.76
N ILE A 131 -5.66 7.43 8.58
CA ILE A 131 -6.19 8.80 8.67
C ILE A 131 -6.00 9.55 7.34
N SER A 132 -4.83 9.42 6.68
CA SER A 132 -4.54 10.13 5.43
C SER A 132 -5.43 9.72 4.26
N VAL A 133 -6.06 8.55 4.33
CA VAL A 133 -7.03 8.04 3.35
C VAL A 133 -8.48 8.07 3.88
N LEU A 134 -8.75 8.84 4.94
CA LEU A 134 -10.07 9.03 5.55
C LEU A 134 -10.71 7.74 6.09
N PHE A 135 -9.89 6.74 6.42
CA PHE A 135 -10.33 5.44 6.95
C PHE A 135 -9.85 5.20 8.41
N GLY A 136 -9.64 6.28 9.16
CA GLY A 136 -9.13 6.23 10.53
C GLY A 136 -10.02 5.48 11.55
N HIS A 137 -11.32 5.35 11.29
CA HIS A 137 -12.22 4.59 12.16
C HIS A 137 -11.94 3.08 12.15
N HIS A 138 -11.26 2.57 11.10
CA HIS A 138 -10.90 1.17 11.00
C HIS A 138 -10.01 0.70 12.15
N LEU A 139 -9.19 1.59 12.72
CA LEU A 139 -8.34 1.26 13.86
C LEU A 139 -9.15 0.70 15.04
N SER A 140 -10.21 1.41 15.44
CA SER A 140 -11.07 0.99 16.55
C SER A 140 -11.98 -0.14 16.13
N ALA A 141 -12.62 -0.04 14.96
CA ALA A 141 -13.52 -1.06 14.46
C ALA A 141 -12.82 -2.42 14.31
N HIS A 142 -11.59 -2.43 13.80
CA HIS A 142 -10.84 -3.66 13.60
C HIS A 142 -10.27 -4.21 14.91
N THR A 143 -9.42 -3.43 15.59
CA THR A 143 -8.64 -3.97 16.72
C THR A 143 -9.43 -4.11 18.02
N LEU A 144 -10.43 -3.25 18.24
CA LEU A 144 -11.18 -3.20 19.51
C LEU A 144 -12.59 -3.80 19.39
N VAL A 145 -13.11 -3.97 18.18
CA VAL A 145 -14.45 -4.55 17.95
C VAL A 145 -14.34 -5.89 17.23
N HIS A 146 -13.91 -5.91 15.97
CA HIS A 146 -13.83 -7.12 15.15
C HIS A 146 -12.97 -8.20 15.80
N HIS A 147 -11.71 -7.93 16.12
CA HIS A 147 -10.83 -8.94 16.77
C HIS A 147 -11.36 -9.46 18.12
N VAL A 148 -12.15 -8.65 18.84
CA VAL A 148 -12.72 -9.03 20.14
C VAL A 148 -13.98 -9.89 19.97
N HIS A 149 -14.78 -9.62 18.93
CA HIS A 149 -16.10 -10.24 18.71
C HIS A 149 -16.16 -11.13 17.47
N VAL A 150 -15.02 -11.45 16.85
CA VAL A 150 -14.93 -12.16 15.58
C VAL A 150 -15.77 -13.43 15.57
N GLY A 151 -16.58 -13.61 14.52
CA GLY A 151 -17.47 -14.77 14.37
C GLY A 151 -18.72 -14.75 15.26
N THR A 152 -19.04 -13.62 15.89
CA THR A 152 -20.29 -13.43 16.67
C THR A 152 -21.17 -12.36 16.02
N LYS A 153 -22.46 -12.31 16.38
CA LYS A 153 -23.39 -11.27 15.89
C LYS A 153 -22.99 -9.83 16.26
N SER A 154 -22.05 -9.67 17.21
CA SER A 154 -21.56 -8.37 17.65
C SER A 154 -20.40 -7.85 16.81
N ASP A 155 -19.87 -8.66 15.89
CA ASP A 155 -18.87 -8.21 14.92
C ASP A 155 -19.57 -7.59 13.70
N PRO A 156 -19.37 -6.28 13.43
CA PRO A 156 -19.98 -5.62 12.28
C PRO A 156 -19.41 -6.09 10.93
N SER A 157 -18.38 -6.94 10.94
CA SER A 157 -17.69 -7.47 9.76
C SER A 157 -17.99 -8.97 9.53
N THR A 158 -19.06 -9.50 10.16
CA THR A 158 -19.51 -10.91 10.01
C THR A 158 -20.25 -11.15 8.71
#